data_AF-A0A7C0ZYQ9-F1
#
_entry.id   AF-A0A7C0ZYQ9-F1
#
_cell.length_a   1.000
_cell.length_b   1.000
_cell.length_c   1.000
_cell.angle_alpha   90.00
_cell.angle_beta   90.00
_cell.angle_gamma   90.00
#
_symmetry.space_group_name_H-M   'P 1'
#
loop_
_entity.id
_entity.type
_entity.pdbx_description
1 polymer ?
#
loop_
_entity_poly.entity_id
_entity_poly.type
_entity_poly.pdbx_seq_one_letter_code
_entity_poly.pdbx_strand_id
1 'polypeptide(L)'
;MELMKGVEIVDKYGIFLKEFKALVIADLHIGYEAALEKQGIMIPKSQYPKIRESIEEMIKISKPETLIINGDVKHEFEEATRQEWKEVLDLLDFLQSQN
;
A
#
# COMPACT_ATOMS: atom_id res chain seq x y z
N MET A 1 -18.21 -3.37 0.37
CA MET A 1 -19.19 -3.74 -0.69
C MET A 1 -18.83 -5.13 -1.21
N GLU A 2 -19.75 -6.07 -1.28
CA GLU A 2 -19.46 -7.42 -1.82
C GLU A 2 -19.56 -7.41 -3.35
N LEU A 3 -18.51 -7.86 -4.04
CA LEU A 3 -18.44 -7.91 -5.51
C LEU A 3 -18.92 -9.25 -6.05
N MET A 4 -18.53 -10.31 -5.37
CA MET A 4 -18.95 -11.69 -5.61
C MET A 4 -18.85 -12.44 -4.29
N LYS A 5 -19.44 -13.63 -4.22
CA LYS A 5 -19.49 -14.42 -2.99
C LYS A 5 -18.09 -14.55 -2.37
N GLY A 6 -17.92 -14.01 -1.17
CA GLY A 6 -16.66 -14.11 -0.42
C GLY A 6 -15.59 -13.08 -0.78
N VAL A 7 -15.88 -12.12 -1.66
CA VAL A 7 -14.96 -11.08 -2.13
C VAL A 7 -15.53 -9.70 -1.82
N GLU A 8 -14.91 -8.98 -0.90
CA GLU A 8 -15.39 -7.68 -0.41
C GLU A 8 -14.38 -6.57 -0.69
N ILE A 9 -14.88 -5.41 -1.11
CA ILE A 9 -14.12 -4.17 -1.10
C ILE A 9 -14.10 -3.63 0.33
N VAL A 10 -12.89 -3.42 0.86
CA VAL A 10 -12.65 -2.90 2.23
C VAL A 10 -12.33 -1.41 2.21
N ASP A 11 -11.67 -0.92 1.15
CA ASP A 11 -11.40 0.50 0.88
C ASP A 11 -11.06 0.72 -0.60
N LYS A 12 -10.62 1.93 -0.99
CA LYS A 12 -10.24 2.33 -2.35
C LYS A 12 -9.22 1.42 -3.03
N TYR A 13 -8.34 0.77 -2.28
CA TYR A 13 -7.17 0.06 -2.83
C TYR A 13 -7.10 -1.43 -2.45
N GLY A 14 -8.14 -1.98 -1.80
CA GLY A 14 -8.03 -3.32 -1.23
C GLY A 14 -9.29 -4.16 -1.29
N ILE A 15 -9.08 -5.44 -1.57
CA ILE A 15 -10.10 -6.49 -1.60
C ILE A 15 -9.81 -7.50 -0.49
N PHE A 16 -10.82 -7.87 0.26
CA PHE A 16 -10.76 -8.95 1.23
C PHE A 16 -11.39 -10.22 0.69
N LEU A 17 -10.62 -11.30 0.70
CA LEU A 17 -11.03 -12.64 0.35
C LEU A 17 -11.38 -13.40 1.63
N LYS A 18 -12.67 -13.48 1.95
CA LYS A 18 -13.18 -14.08 3.20
C LYS A 18 -12.72 -15.51 3.40
N GLU A 19 -12.76 -16.31 2.34
CA GLU A 19 -12.40 -17.74 2.39
C GLU A 19 -10.96 -17.96 2.84
N PHE A 20 -10.05 -17.09 2.41
CA PHE A 20 -8.63 -17.14 2.74
C PHE A 20 -8.25 -16.23 3.91
N LYS A 21 -9.22 -15.47 4.46
CA LYS A 21 -8.98 -14.35 5.39
C LYS A 21 -7.82 -13.46 4.92
N ALA A 22 -7.77 -13.20 3.62
CA ALA A 22 -6.65 -12.52 2.99
C ALA A 22 -7.05 -11.12 2.52
N LEU A 23 -6.29 -10.11 2.91
CA LEU A 23 -6.40 -8.76 2.38
C LEU A 23 -5.43 -8.61 1.21
N VAL A 24 -5.95 -8.32 0.02
CA VAL A 24 -5.19 -8.10 -1.21
C VAL A 24 -5.13 -6.61 -1.49
N ILE A 25 -3.92 -6.06 -1.60
CA ILE A 25 -3.66 -4.68 -2.01
C ILE A 25 -2.78 -4.68 -3.27
N ALA A 26 -2.92 -3.68 -4.13
CA ALA A 26 -2.14 -3.54 -5.36
C ALA A 26 -1.79 -2.06 -5.61
N ASP A 27 -0.79 -1.81 -6.47
CA ASP A 27 -0.45 -0.49 -7.01
C ASP A 27 -0.24 0.61 -5.95
N LEU A 28 0.69 0.38 -5.01
CA LEU A 28 1.04 1.38 -4.00
C LEU A 28 1.81 2.56 -4.61
N HIS A 29 2.57 2.33 -5.69
CA HIS A 29 3.35 3.34 -6.43
C HIS A 29 4.07 4.35 -5.53
N ILE A 30 4.74 3.84 -4.50
CA ILE A 30 5.51 4.64 -3.56
C ILE A 30 6.66 5.30 -4.33
N GLY A 31 6.87 6.59 -4.11
CA GLY A 31 7.93 7.37 -4.72
C GLY A 31 7.51 8.22 -5.93
N TYR A 32 6.21 8.27 -6.28
CA TYR A 32 5.73 9.11 -7.39
C TYR A 32 6.03 10.61 -7.17
N GLU A 33 5.84 11.10 -5.94
CA GLU A 33 6.16 12.48 -5.57
C GLU A 33 7.66 12.79 -5.75
N ALA A 34 8.54 11.81 -5.45
CA ALA A 34 9.98 11.96 -5.62
C ALA A 34 10.40 11.98 -7.10
N ALA A 35 9.71 11.22 -7.96
CA ALA A 35 9.91 11.26 -9.41
C ALA A 35 9.54 12.63 -9.99
N LEU A 36 8.43 13.23 -9.52
CA LEU A 36 8.01 14.57 -9.92
C LEU A 36 8.97 15.66 -9.41
N GLU A 37 9.50 15.53 -8.19
CA GLU A 37 10.55 16.42 -7.67
C GLU A 37 11.81 16.40 -8.56
N LYS A 38 12.24 15.22 -9.04
CA LYS A 38 13.37 15.09 -9.99
C LYS A 38 13.10 15.79 -11.32
N GLN A 39 11.84 15.91 -11.74
CA GLN A 39 11.42 16.62 -12.95
C GLN A 39 11.23 18.14 -12.73
N GLY A 40 11.53 18.65 -11.53
CA GLY A 40 11.40 20.06 -11.18
C GLY A 40 10.00 20.47 -10.71
N ILE A 41 9.10 19.50 -10.48
CA ILE A 41 7.75 19.74 -9.96
C ILE A 41 7.76 19.47 -8.46
N MET A 42 7.72 20.53 -7.65
CA MET A 42 7.70 20.41 -6.20
C MET A 42 6.28 20.11 -5.69
N ILE A 43 6.05 18.91 -5.15
CA ILE A 43 4.77 18.48 -4.60
C ILE A 43 4.92 18.18 -3.09
N PRO A 44 3.94 18.55 -2.24
CA PRO A 44 3.98 18.21 -0.82
C PRO A 44 4.04 16.70 -0.58
N LYS A 45 4.97 16.27 0.27
CA LYS A 45 5.22 14.86 0.61
C LYS A 45 4.10 14.30 1.49
N SER A 46 3.06 13.74 0.87
CA SER A 46 1.84 13.32 1.59
C SER A 46 1.31 11.96 1.16
N GLN A 47 1.84 11.37 0.09
CA GLN A 47 1.37 10.09 -0.45
C GLN A 47 1.58 8.94 0.55
N TYR A 48 2.81 8.75 1.04
CA TYR A 48 3.15 7.62 1.90
C TYR A 48 2.32 7.55 3.21
N PRO A 49 2.18 8.64 3.99
CA PRO A 49 1.32 8.62 5.19
C PRO A 49 -0.13 8.22 4.90
N LYS A 50 -0.71 8.69 3.78
CA LYS A 50 -2.09 8.35 3.38
C LYS A 50 -2.25 6.90 2.98
N ILE A 51 -1.26 6.33 2.27
CA ILE A 51 -1.24 4.91 1.93
C ILE A 51 -1.20 4.08 3.21
N ARG A 52 -0.30 4.42 4.14
CA ARG A 52 -0.17 3.72 5.41
C ARG A 52 -1.47 3.76 6.22
N GLU A 53 -2.11 4.92 6.32
CA GLU A 53 -3.38 5.09 7.03
C GLU A 53 -4.50 4.23 6.41
N SER A 54 -4.62 4.23 5.07
CA SER A 54 -5.60 3.40 4.35
C SER A 54 -5.34 1.90 4.59
N ILE A 55 -4.09 1.44 4.55
CA ILE A 55 -3.74 0.06 4.87
C ILE A 55 -4.09 -0.30 6.31
N GLU A 56 -3.80 0.59 7.26
CA GLU A 56 -4.13 0.39 8.67
C GLU A 56 -5.65 0.27 8.88
N GLU A 57 -6.46 1.11 8.24
CA GLU A 57 -7.91 1.03 8.28
C GLU A 57 -8.42 -0.28 7.67
N MET A 58 -7.88 -0.69 6.51
CA MET A 58 -8.25 -1.96 5.88
C MET A 58 -7.95 -3.16 6.78
N ILE A 59 -6.79 -3.18 7.45
CA ILE A 59 -6.44 -4.24 8.41
C ILE A 59 -7.39 -4.23 9.60
N LYS A 60 -7.72 -3.04 10.16
CA LYS A 60 -8.66 -2.92 11.29
C LYS A 60 -10.06 -3.45 10.96
N ILE A 61 -10.55 -3.18 9.75
CA ILE A 61 -11.88 -3.59 9.30
C ILE A 61 -11.92 -5.08 8.99
N SER A 62 -10.95 -5.57 8.22
CA SER A 62 -10.98 -6.93 7.67
C SER A 62 -10.33 -8.00 8.55
N LYS A 63 -9.44 -7.60 9.47
CA LYS A 63 -8.67 -8.48 10.37
C LYS A 63 -8.13 -9.72 9.64
N PRO A 64 -7.32 -9.51 8.60
CA PRO A 64 -6.83 -10.61 7.77
C PRO A 64 -5.80 -11.45 8.52
N GLU A 65 -5.72 -12.74 8.20
CA GLU A 65 -4.62 -13.63 8.61
C GLU A 65 -3.46 -13.57 7.61
N THR A 66 -3.69 -13.03 6.41
CA THR A 66 -2.67 -12.92 5.37
C THR A 66 -2.83 -11.61 4.61
N LEU A 67 -1.74 -10.87 4.44
CA LEU A 67 -1.69 -9.72 3.55
C LEU A 67 -1.00 -10.12 2.24
N ILE A 68 -1.65 -9.86 1.12
CA ILE A 68 -1.13 -10.16 -0.23
C ILE A 68 -0.93 -8.83 -0.95
N ILE A 69 0.29 -8.58 -1.42
CA ILE A 69 0.60 -7.44 -2.26
C ILE A 69 0.71 -7.90 -3.71
N ASN A 70 -0.29 -7.59 -4.52
CA ASN A 70 -0.40 -8.03 -5.91
C ASN A 70 0.27 -7.05 -6.88
N GLY A 71 1.57 -6.80 -6.69
CA GLY A 71 2.40 -6.02 -7.60
C GLY A 71 2.51 -4.53 -7.30
N ASP A 72 3.42 -3.86 -8.02
CA ASP A 72 3.61 -2.40 -8.09
C ASP A 72 3.66 -1.66 -6.75
N VAL A 73 4.53 -2.14 -5.85
CA VAL A 73 4.87 -1.44 -4.60
C VAL A 73 5.56 -0.10 -4.90
N LYS A 74 6.37 -0.06 -5.96
CA LYS A 74 7.33 1.01 -6.24
C LYS A 74 7.16 1.55 -7.65
N HIS A 75 7.32 2.87 -7.85
CA HIS A 75 7.01 3.53 -9.12
C HIS A 75 8.09 3.36 -10.22
N GLU A 76 9.40 3.31 -9.89
CA GLU A 76 10.44 3.07 -10.91
C GLU A 76 11.63 2.22 -10.43
N PHE A 77 12.09 1.29 -11.27
CA PHE A 77 13.25 0.42 -11.04
C PHE A 77 14.62 1.11 -11.21
N GLU A 78 14.69 2.43 -11.39
CA GLU A 78 15.96 3.20 -11.37
C GLU A 78 16.39 3.58 -9.94
N GLU A 79 17.37 4.51 -9.80
CA GLU A 79 17.92 4.97 -8.52
C GLU A 79 16.81 5.42 -7.56
N ALA A 80 16.38 4.47 -6.72
CA ALA A 80 15.48 4.71 -5.61
C ALA A 80 16.08 5.84 -4.79
N THR A 81 15.30 6.90 -4.58
CA THR A 81 15.78 7.95 -3.69
C THR A 81 15.98 7.36 -2.30
N ARG A 82 16.93 7.89 -1.52
CA ARG A 82 17.12 7.46 -0.11
C ARG A 82 15.80 7.52 0.68
N GLN A 83 14.91 8.43 0.30
CA GLN A 83 13.58 8.59 0.89
C GLN A 83 12.65 7.42 0.52
N GLU A 84 12.50 7.11 -0.77
CA GLU A 84 11.69 5.99 -1.25
C GLU A 84 12.12 4.67 -0.63
N TRP A 85 13.43 4.44 -0.51
CA TRP A 85 13.96 3.26 0.18
C TRP A 85 13.55 3.22 1.66
N LYS A 86 13.60 4.37 2.35
CA LYS A 86 13.17 4.47 3.75
C LYS A 86 11.67 4.24 3.91
N GLU A 87 10.84 4.75 3.01
CA GLU A 87 9.38 4.60 3.04
C GLU A 87 8.95 3.15 2.76
N VAL A 88 9.60 2.48 1.80
CA VAL A 88 9.37 1.05 1.53
C VAL A 88 9.76 0.20 2.74
N LEU A 89 10.90 0.47 3.37
CA LEU A 89 11.31 -0.25 4.58
C LEU A 89 10.34 0.00 5.75
N ASP A 90 9.93 1.25 5.99
CA ASP A 90 8.94 1.58 7.03
C ASP A 90 7.61 0.86 6.78
N LEU A 91 7.20 0.72 5.50
CA LEU A 91 5.99 -0.03 5.15
C LEU A 91 6.13 -1.51 5.49
N LEU A 92 7.24 -2.12 5.10
CA LEU A 92 7.49 -3.55 5.33
C LEU A 92 7.57 -3.84 6.84
N ASP A 93 8.27 -2.98 7.60
CA ASP A 93 8.36 -3.08 9.06
C ASP A 93 6.98 -2.93 9.71
N PHE A 94 6.18 -1.95 9.27
CA PHE A 94 4.81 -1.75 9.73
C PHE A 94 3.94 -2.99 9.46
N LEU A 95 4.00 -3.55 8.25
CA LEU A 95 3.21 -4.73 7.89
C LEU A 95 3.63 -5.98 8.69
N GLN A 96 4.93 -6.15 8.95
CA GLN A 96 5.42 -7.23 9.82
C GLN A 96 4.95 -7.08 11.26
N SER A 97 4.79 -5.85 11.77
CA SER A 97 4.34 -5.61 13.14
C SER A 97 2.84 -5.89 13.35
N GLN A 98 2.07 -6.15 12.29
CA GLN A 98 0.63 -6.46 12.38
C GLN A 98 0.35 -7.97 12.43
N ASN A 99 1.39 -8.81 12.38
CA ASN A 99 1.31 -10.28 12.57
C ASN A 99 1.38 -10.69 14.04
#